data_AF-A0A8H6V406-F1
#
_entry.id   AF-A0A8H6V406-F1
#
_cell.length_a   1.000
_cell.length_b   1.000
_cell.length_c   1.000
_cell.angle_alpha   90.00
_cell.angle_beta   90.00
_cell.angle_gamma   90.00
#
_symmetry.space_group_name_H-M   'P 1'
#
loop_
_entity.id
_entity.type
_entity.pdbx_description
1 polymer ?
#
loop_
_entity_poly.entity_id
_entity_poly.type
_entity_poly.pdbx_seq_one_letter_code
_entity_poly.pdbx_strand_id
1 'polypeptide(L)'
;MAPREYPLTAAYAKFVNANLIEHIGRGGQKTDLPAGIENATQDLTPTQNEKIKKISENEVDRILEGKSAVLAIPEYQGTSEDAKKFLQDILELARKADIDGALAALESKTGFRSS
;
A
#
# COMPACT_ATOMS: atom_id res chain seq x y z
N MET A 1 26.56 4.61 -5.70
CA MET A 1 25.20 4.97 -6.14
C MET A 1 24.25 4.14 -5.30
N ALA A 2 23.38 4.75 -4.50
CA ALA A 2 22.39 3.99 -3.73
C ALA A 2 21.42 3.29 -4.70
N PRO A 3 20.89 2.10 -4.37
CA PRO A 3 19.83 1.48 -5.18
C PRO A 3 18.67 2.45 -5.32
N ARG A 4 18.10 2.53 -6.52
CA ARG A 4 16.90 3.33 -6.73
C ARG A 4 15.75 2.63 -6.01
N GLU A 5 15.18 3.30 -5.01
CA GLU A 5 14.02 2.78 -4.28
C GLU A 5 12.74 3.12 -5.05
N TYR A 6 11.85 2.14 -5.21
CA TYR A 6 10.52 2.33 -5.80
C TYR A 6 9.43 2.05 -4.76
N PRO A 7 9.19 2.99 -3.83
CA PRO A 7 8.26 2.78 -2.72
C PRO A 7 6.83 2.52 -3.19
N LEU A 8 6.36 3.18 -4.25
CA LEU A 8 5.04 2.92 -4.84
C LEU A 8 4.96 1.53 -5.51
N THR A 9 6.04 1.06 -6.14
CA THR A 9 6.09 -0.32 -6.64
C THR A 9 6.00 -1.32 -5.49
N ALA A 10 6.74 -1.10 -4.40
CA ALA A 10 6.67 -1.97 -3.23
C ALA A 10 5.27 -1.99 -2.61
N ALA A 11 4.60 -0.83 -2.54
CA ALA A 11 3.22 -0.76 -2.07
C ALA A 11 2.30 -1.56 -3.00
N TYR A 12 2.39 -1.34 -4.31
CA TYR A 12 1.60 -2.05 -5.30
C TYR A 12 1.74 -3.57 -5.20
N ALA A 13 2.97 -4.07 -5.08
CA ALA A 13 3.24 -5.50 -4.89
C ALA A 13 2.55 -6.05 -3.63
N LYS A 14 2.63 -5.32 -2.49
CA LYS A 14 1.94 -5.69 -1.26
C LYS A 14 0.42 -5.76 -1.42
N PHE A 15 -0.21 -4.78 -2.08
CA PHE A 15 -1.66 -4.80 -2.32
C PHE A 15 -2.10 -5.95 -3.21
N VAL A 16 -1.33 -6.27 -4.26
CA VAL A 16 -1.63 -7.42 -5.13
C VAL A 16 -1.46 -8.74 -4.38
N ASN A 17 -0.37 -8.92 -3.63
CA ASN A 17 -0.11 -10.13 -2.86
C ASN A 17 -1.14 -10.35 -1.74
N ALA A 18 -1.71 -9.26 -1.21
CA ALA A 18 -2.82 -9.30 -0.27
C ALA A 18 -4.20 -9.53 -0.94
N ASN A 19 -4.24 -9.71 -2.28
CA ASN A 19 -5.46 -9.80 -3.10
C ASN A 19 -6.41 -8.60 -2.97
N LEU A 20 -5.90 -7.43 -2.57
CA LEU A 20 -6.69 -6.20 -2.43
C LEU A 20 -6.81 -5.42 -3.73
N ILE A 21 -5.89 -5.66 -4.67
CA ILE A 21 -5.99 -5.18 -6.05
C ILE A 21 -5.53 -6.27 -7.00
N GLU A 22 -6.06 -6.26 -8.22
CA GLU A 22 -5.58 -7.15 -9.27
C GLU A 22 -4.42 -6.52 -10.04
N HIS A 23 -3.41 -7.35 -10.33
CA HIS A 23 -2.42 -7.01 -11.34
C HIS A 23 -2.96 -7.31 -12.73
N ILE A 24 -3.05 -6.26 -13.56
CA ILE A 24 -3.51 -6.36 -14.94
C ILE A 24 -2.29 -6.20 -15.85
N GLY A 25 -2.00 -7.25 -16.61
CA GLY A 25 -0.86 -7.32 -17.51
C GLY A 25 -1.10 -6.65 -18.85
N ARG A 26 -0.09 -6.73 -19.72
CA ARG A 26 -0.15 -6.24 -21.10
C ARG A 26 -1.14 -7.12 -21.89
N GLY A 27 -2.36 -6.64 -22.07
CA GLY A 27 -3.48 -7.40 -22.65
C GLY A 27 -4.81 -7.21 -21.92
N GLY A 28 -4.81 -6.48 -20.79
CA GLY A 28 -6.03 -6.17 -20.05
C GLY A 28 -6.55 -7.34 -19.20
N GLN A 29 -5.79 -8.44 -19.12
CA GLN A 29 -6.14 -9.61 -18.32
C GLN A 29 -5.36 -9.63 -17.02
N LYS A 30 -5.99 -10.22 -15.99
CA LYS A 30 -5.33 -10.54 -14.73
C LYS A 30 -4.16 -11.47 -14.98
N THR A 31 -3.00 -11.15 -14.42
CA THR A 31 -1.80 -11.98 -14.52
C THR A 31 -0.96 -11.85 -13.25
N ASP A 32 0.02 -12.73 -13.10
CA ASP A 32 0.93 -12.70 -11.97
C ASP A 32 1.84 -11.48 -12.02
N LEU A 33 2.30 -11.02 -10.85
CA LEU A 33 3.27 -9.94 -10.77
C LEU A 33 4.59 -10.37 -11.44
N PRO A 34 5.14 -9.56 -12.35
CA PRO A 34 6.51 -9.74 -12.80
C PRO A 34 7.48 -9.60 -11.62
N ALA A 35 8.51 -10.46 -11.57
CA ALA A 35 9.49 -10.48 -10.47
C ALA A 35 10.15 -9.11 -10.21
N GLY A 36 10.33 -8.28 -11.24
CA GLY A 36 10.87 -6.93 -11.09
C GLY A 36 9.95 -5.99 -10.30
N ILE A 37 8.63 -6.12 -10.49
CA ILE A 37 7.61 -5.36 -9.76
C ILE A 37 7.43 -5.95 -8.36
N GLU A 38 7.35 -7.27 -8.25
CA GLU A 38 7.20 -7.97 -6.97
C GLU A 38 8.34 -7.62 -5.98
N ASN A 39 9.57 -7.58 -6.47
CA ASN A 39 10.75 -7.24 -5.66
C ASN A 39 11.06 -5.73 -5.63
N ALA A 40 10.17 -4.89 -6.17
CA ALA A 40 10.36 -3.44 -6.26
C ALA A 40 11.71 -2.99 -6.85
N THR A 41 12.24 -3.75 -7.83
CA THR A 41 13.47 -3.42 -8.57
C THR A 41 13.19 -2.75 -9.91
N GLN A 42 11.93 -2.77 -10.34
CA GLN A 42 11.44 -2.11 -11.54
C GLN A 42 10.32 -1.13 -11.19
N ASP A 43 10.27 0.02 -11.85
CA ASP A 43 9.16 0.95 -11.70
C ASP A 43 7.87 0.41 -12.34
N LEU A 44 6.74 0.92 -11.86
CA LEU A 44 5.43 0.68 -12.45
C LEU A 44 5.24 1.53 -13.72
N THR A 45 4.26 1.16 -14.53
CA THR A 45 3.77 2.07 -15.58
C THR A 45 3.13 3.32 -14.95
N PRO A 46 3.08 4.48 -15.64
CA PRO A 46 2.48 5.70 -15.10
C PRO A 46 1.04 5.50 -14.59
N THR A 47 0.22 4.74 -15.32
CA THR A 47 -1.17 4.43 -14.91
C THR A 47 -1.23 3.60 -13.62
N GLN A 48 -0.35 2.60 -13.48
CA GLN A 48 -0.26 1.79 -12.26
C GLN A 48 0.26 2.64 -11.08
N ASN A 49 1.24 3.51 -11.32
CA ASN A 49 1.77 4.45 -10.33
C ASN A 49 0.69 5.41 -9.83
N GLU A 50 -0.11 5.99 -10.72
CA GLU A 50 -1.23 6.87 -10.32
C GLU A 50 -2.29 6.10 -9.52
N LYS A 51 -2.63 4.88 -9.94
CA LYS A 51 -3.59 4.03 -9.24
C LYS A 51 -3.13 3.73 -7.81
N ILE A 52 -1.88 3.29 -7.62
CA ILE A 52 -1.38 2.96 -6.29
C ILE A 52 -1.21 4.20 -5.42
N LYS A 53 -0.77 5.33 -5.99
CA LYS A 53 -0.67 6.61 -5.26
C LYS A 53 -2.03 7.02 -4.67
N LYS A 54 -3.08 6.99 -5.49
CA LYS A 54 -4.46 7.29 -5.03
C LYS A 54 -4.95 6.33 -3.95
N ILE A 55 -4.64 5.04 -4.07
CA ILE A 55 -4.99 4.05 -3.04
C ILE A 55 -4.26 4.40 -1.74
N SER A 56 -2.95 4.65 -1.79
CA SER A 56 -2.18 5.03 -0.60
C SER A 56 -2.65 6.36 0.02
N GLU A 57 -3.01 7.36 -0.78
CA GLU A 57 -3.62 8.62 -0.31
C GLU A 57 -4.94 8.36 0.43
N ASN A 58 -5.83 7.55 -0.17
CA ASN A 58 -7.10 7.18 0.47
C ASN A 58 -6.90 6.43 1.80
N GLU A 59 -5.88 5.57 1.90
CA GLU A 59 -5.55 4.86 3.14
C GLU A 59 -5.04 5.83 4.22
N VAL A 60 -4.18 6.79 3.86
CA VAL A 60 -3.70 7.85 4.75
C VAL A 60 -4.88 8.68 5.28
N ASP A 61 -5.74 9.17 4.39
CA ASP A 61 -6.91 9.97 4.75
C ASP A 61 -7.86 9.19 5.66
N ARG A 62 -8.14 7.92 5.35
CA ARG A 62 -9.01 7.07 6.18
C ARG A 62 -8.50 6.94 7.61
N ILE A 63 -7.17 6.85 7.80
CA ILE A 63 -6.55 6.75 9.13
C ILE A 63 -6.61 8.08 9.86
N LEU A 64 -6.33 9.19 9.17
CA LEU A 64 -6.36 10.54 9.75
C LEU A 64 -7.77 10.98 10.15
N GLU A 65 -8.79 10.63 9.35
CA GLU A 65 -10.19 10.94 9.64
C GLU A 65 -10.79 10.09 10.77
N GLY A 66 -10.02 9.17 11.37
CA GLY A 66 -10.53 8.29 12.42
C GLY A 66 -11.61 7.31 11.92
N LYS A 67 -11.79 7.18 10.60
CA LYS A 67 -12.53 6.08 9.95
C LYS A 67 -11.79 4.74 10.09
N SER A 68 -10.70 4.74 10.85
CA SER A 68 -9.79 3.66 11.18
C SER A 68 -10.45 2.58 12.04
N ALA A 69 -11.43 1.87 11.48
CA ALA A 69 -11.48 0.43 11.70
C ALA A 69 -10.27 -0.16 10.97
N VAL A 70 -9.10 -0.13 11.62
CA VAL A 70 -7.85 -0.79 11.22
C VAL A 70 -8.07 -2.26 10.81
N LEU A 71 -9.23 -2.81 11.19
CA LEU A 71 -9.67 -4.19 11.08
C LEU A 71 -10.72 -4.43 9.99
N ALA A 72 -11.13 -3.41 9.24
CA ALA A 72 -12.16 -3.54 8.21
C ALA A 72 -11.62 -3.15 6.84
N ILE A 73 -10.43 -3.64 6.46
CA ILE A 73 -10.16 -3.82 5.03
C ILE A 73 -11.11 -4.94 4.60
N PRO A 74 -12.22 -4.69 3.89
CA PRO A 74 -13.34 -5.62 3.78
C PRO A 74 -13.03 -6.93 3.03
N GLU A 75 -11.79 -7.11 2.60
CA GLU A 75 -11.32 -8.21 1.75
C GLU A 75 -9.96 -8.78 2.21
N TYR A 76 -9.39 -8.28 3.32
CA TYR A 76 -8.10 -8.77 3.80
C TYR A 76 -8.25 -10.12 4.51
N GLN A 77 -7.61 -11.17 3.99
CA GLN A 77 -7.75 -12.54 4.47
C GLN A 77 -6.81 -12.91 5.65
N GLY A 78 -6.39 -11.94 6.47
CA GLY A 78 -5.45 -12.15 7.58
C GLY A 78 -6.01 -11.82 8.97
N THR A 79 -5.20 -11.96 10.00
CA THR A 79 -5.60 -11.56 11.36
C THR A 79 -5.64 -10.05 11.51
N SER A 80 -6.30 -9.59 12.56
CA SER A 80 -6.28 -8.19 13.01
C SER A 80 -4.87 -7.60 13.18
N GLU A 81 -3.90 -8.43 13.58
CA GLU A 81 -2.50 -8.01 13.72
C GLU A 81 -1.77 -7.96 12.38
N ASP A 82 -2.07 -8.88 11.47
CA ASP A 82 -1.49 -8.87 10.11
C ASP A 82 -1.99 -7.67 9.31
N ALA A 83 -3.28 -7.33 9.44
CA ALA A 83 -3.86 -6.12 8.82
C ALA A 83 -3.19 -4.84 9.34
N LYS A 84 -2.87 -4.78 10.64
CA LYS A 84 -2.12 -3.66 11.23
C LYS A 84 -0.72 -3.55 10.66
N LYS A 85 0.04 -4.64 10.62
CA LYS A 85 1.40 -4.66 10.06
C LYS A 85 1.38 -4.28 8.58
N PHE A 86 0.42 -4.81 7.82
CA PHE A 86 0.19 -4.41 6.44
C PHE A 86 -0.02 -2.90 6.31
N LEU A 87 -0.92 -2.32 7.09
CA LEU A 87 -1.18 -0.87 7.06
C LEU A 87 0.05 -0.04 7.49
N GLN A 88 0.81 -0.47 8.49
CA GLN A 88 2.07 0.17 8.89
C GLN A 88 3.05 0.19 7.72
N ASP A 89 3.27 -0.97 7.08
CA ASP A 89 4.16 -1.07 5.92
C ASP A 89 3.71 -0.16 4.77
N ILE A 90 2.40 -0.10 4.48
CA ILE A 90 1.86 0.77 3.43
C ILE A 90 2.10 2.25 3.76
N LEU A 91 1.89 2.66 5.02
CA LEU A 91 2.14 4.04 5.43
C LEU A 91 3.62 4.42 5.41
N GLU A 92 4.52 3.50 5.78
CA GLU A 92 5.96 3.73 5.65
C GLU A 92 6.38 3.92 4.18
N LEU A 93 5.82 3.11 3.28
CA LEU A 93 6.04 3.24 1.84
C LEU A 93 5.42 4.53 1.29
N ALA A 94 4.24 4.92 1.75
CA ALA A 94 3.61 6.18 1.39
C ALA A 94 4.47 7.38 1.82
N ARG A 95 5.05 7.34 3.03
CA ARG A 95 5.99 8.35 3.51
C ARG A 95 7.25 8.41 2.66
N LYS A 96 7.83 7.27 2.30
CA LYS A 96 8.99 7.22 1.39
C LYS A 96 8.67 7.71 -0.03
N ALA A 97 7.41 7.64 -0.43
CA ALA A 97 6.91 8.16 -1.69
C ALA A 97 6.45 9.63 -1.62
N ASP A 98 6.75 10.33 -0.52
CA ASP A 98 6.36 11.72 -0.26
C ASP A 98 4.84 11.96 -0.38
N ILE A 99 4.01 10.99 0.04
CA ILE A 99 2.56 11.18 0.15
C ILE A 99 2.26 12.03 1.38
N ASP A 100 1.55 13.14 1.17
CA ASP A 100 1.14 14.07 2.22
C ASP A 100 0.35 13.36 3.32
N GLY A 101 0.60 13.74 4.57
CA GLY A 101 -0.09 13.17 5.74
C GLY A 101 0.36 11.75 6.13
N ALA A 102 1.18 11.05 5.34
CA ALA A 102 1.61 9.69 5.66
C ALA A 102 2.36 9.58 7.00
N LEU A 103 3.21 10.58 7.32
CA LEU A 103 3.87 10.65 8.62
C LEU A 103 2.87 10.86 9.76
N ALA A 104 1.91 11.76 9.60
CA ALA A 104 0.88 12.01 10.60
C ALA A 104 -0.01 10.76 10.81
N ALA A 105 -0.29 10.01 9.75
CA ALA A 105 -1.02 8.74 9.83
C ALA A 105 -0.23 7.66 10.59
N LEU A 106 1.09 7.57 10.39
CA LEU A 106 1.97 6.66 11.16
C LEU A 106 1.97 6.99 12.65
N GLU A 107 2.02 8.28 12.99
CA GLU A 107 2.06 8.78 14.36
C GLU A 107 0.67 8.76 15.04
N SER A 108 -0.39 8.53 14.27
CA SER A 108 -1.77 8.54 14.73
C SER A 108 -2.04 7.41 15.73
N LYS A 109 -2.36 7.78 16.97
CA LYS A 109 -2.72 6.84 18.05
C LYS A 109 -4.07 6.14 17.83
N THR A 110 -4.93 6.65 16.96
CA THR A 110 -6.21 6.04 16.58
C THR A 110 -6.04 4.93 15.54
N GLY A 111 -4.92 4.91 14.79
CA GLY A 111 -4.67 3.95 13.71
C GLY A 111 -4.14 2.58 14.15
N PHE A 112 -3.63 2.40 15.38
CA PHE A 112 -2.97 1.15 15.77
C PHE A 112 -3.23 0.66 17.20
N ARG A 113 -3.92 1.44 18.04
CA ARG A 113 -4.34 0.98 19.38
C ARG A 113 -5.47 -0.05 19.24
N SER A 114 -5.16 -1.29 19.59
CA SER A 114 -6.17 -2.20 20.15
C SER A 114 -6.09 -2.08 21.66
N SER A 115 -7.27 -1.99 22.27
CA SER A 115 -7.54 -2.25 23.68
C SER A 115 -6.91 -3.55 24.17
#